data_AF-A0A6N7PP61-F1
#
_entry.id   AF-A0A6N7PP61-F1
#
_cell.length_a   1.000
_cell.length_b   1.000
_cell.length_c   1.000
_cell.angle_alpha   90.00
_cell.angle_beta   90.00
_cell.angle_gamma   90.00
#
_symmetry.space_group_name_H-M   'P 1'
#
loop_
_entity.id
_entity.type
_entity.pdbx_description
1 polymer ?
#
loop_
_entity_poly.entity_id
_entity_poly.type
_entity_poly.pdbx_seq_one_letter_code
_entity_poly.pdbx_strand_id
1 'polypeptide(L)'
;MSAKYPRTFHFPWSPGGTSDDKRMSDVSALVGAEIVATEKADGSNLTYTRRSVFSRSHAGPPAHPSFDLAKATHARIAHLLSDGISVFCEYCYAVHSITYEKLPDYSLVFGVRDDVAGIWWDWDMVTAQAADLGLPTAPVLFRGAVASVDELHALTDRLSREPSAFGGPREGVVVRVAAQFPDSAFGRSVAKWVRKGHVQTDEHWQHQAIVPQRLAR
;
A
#
# COMPACT_ATOMS: atom_id res chain seq x y z
N MET A 1 -2.16 -13.03 -16.54
CA MET A 1 -0.87 -13.06 -15.81
C MET A 1 -0.84 -11.85 -14.89
N SER A 2 -0.32 -11.99 -13.68
CA SER A 2 -0.25 -10.90 -12.69
C SER A 2 0.69 -9.79 -13.16
N ALA A 3 0.26 -8.54 -12.99
CA ALA A 3 1.05 -7.36 -13.33
C ALA A 3 1.67 -6.72 -12.08
N LYS A 4 2.85 -6.10 -12.26
CA LYS A 4 3.52 -5.32 -11.22
C LYS A 4 2.64 -4.15 -10.77
N TYR A 5 2.58 -3.90 -9.45
CA TYR A 5 1.88 -2.74 -8.92
C TYR A 5 2.44 -1.44 -9.52
N PRO A 6 1.61 -0.57 -10.12
CA PRO A 6 2.10 0.66 -10.75
C PRO A 6 2.81 1.58 -9.73
N ARG A 7 3.58 2.55 -10.23
CA ARG A 7 4.15 3.57 -9.35
C ARG A 7 3.04 4.52 -8.91
N THR A 8 2.75 4.58 -7.62
CA THR A 8 1.88 5.62 -7.04
C THR A 8 2.57 6.97 -7.13
N PHE A 9 1.89 7.98 -7.66
CA PHE A 9 2.45 9.33 -7.77
C PHE A 9 2.30 10.08 -6.45
N HIS A 10 3.25 10.97 -6.16
CA HIS A 10 3.14 11.92 -5.07
C HIS A 10 2.08 12.97 -5.37
N PHE A 11 1.37 13.43 -4.34
CA PHE A 11 0.61 14.68 -4.45
C PHE A 11 1.53 15.85 -4.83
N PRO A 12 1.03 16.88 -5.55
CA PRO A 12 1.83 18.07 -5.88
C PRO A 12 2.51 18.69 -4.66
N TRP A 13 1.82 18.72 -3.52
CA TRP A 13 2.27 19.31 -2.25
C TRP A 13 2.96 18.32 -1.29
N SER A 14 3.14 17.04 -1.66
CA SER A 14 3.84 16.06 -0.81
C SER A 14 5.28 16.53 -0.52
N PRO A 15 5.71 16.70 0.74
CA PRO A 15 7.02 17.27 1.05
C PRO A 15 8.18 16.28 0.87
N GLY A 16 7.92 14.97 0.91
CA GLY A 16 8.88 13.90 0.64
C GLY A 16 8.89 13.45 -0.83
N GLY A 17 9.84 12.54 -1.13
CA GLY A 17 10.13 12.00 -2.46
C GLY A 17 11.58 12.28 -2.90
N THR A 18 12.07 11.53 -3.88
CA THR A 18 13.39 11.73 -4.52
C THR A 18 13.23 12.35 -5.93
N SER A 19 14.35 12.59 -6.62
CA SER A 19 14.32 13.05 -8.03
C SER A 19 13.66 12.06 -8.98
N ASP A 20 13.62 10.77 -8.62
CA ASP A 20 13.02 9.72 -9.45
C ASP A 20 11.51 9.56 -9.21
N ASP A 21 10.97 10.18 -8.16
CA ASP A 21 9.55 10.13 -7.84
C ASP A 21 8.73 11.00 -8.80
N LYS A 22 7.59 10.46 -9.23
CA LYS A 22 6.64 11.19 -10.07
C LYS A 22 5.60 11.88 -9.20
N ARG A 23 5.23 13.10 -9.56
CA ARG A 23 4.13 13.86 -8.95
C ARG A 23 2.91 13.84 -9.86
N MET A 24 1.74 13.69 -9.26
CA MET A 24 0.45 13.79 -9.93
C MET A 24 0.24 15.25 -10.35
N SER A 25 -0.04 15.49 -11.62
CA SER A 25 -0.23 16.85 -12.16
C SER A 25 -1.65 17.38 -11.98
N ASP A 26 -2.62 16.47 -11.89
CA ASP A 26 -4.04 16.78 -11.76
C ASP A 26 -4.68 15.87 -10.72
N VAL A 27 -5.25 16.47 -9.67
CA VAL A 27 -5.93 15.79 -8.56
C VAL A 27 -7.44 15.84 -8.70
N SER A 28 -7.98 16.37 -9.80
CA SER A 28 -9.42 16.56 -10.02
C SER A 28 -10.23 15.27 -9.84
N ALA A 29 -9.66 14.13 -10.21
CA ALA A 29 -10.29 12.81 -10.05
C ALA A 29 -10.53 12.40 -8.57
N LEU A 30 -9.87 13.06 -7.61
CA LEU A 30 -10.01 12.81 -6.17
C LEU A 30 -10.94 13.83 -5.48
N VAL A 31 -11.33 14.91 -6.17
CA VAL A 31 -12.21 15.96 -5.62
C VAL A 31 -13.64 15.68 -6.04
N GLY A 32 -14.58 15.77 -5.09
CA GLY A 32 -16.00 15.45 -5.30
C GLY A 32 -16.32 13.96 -5.42
N ALA A 33 -15.33 13.09 -5.63
CA ALA A 33 -15.45 11.65 -5.54
C ALA A 33 -15.41 11.18 -4.08
N GLU A 34 -16.05 10.05 -3.78
CA GLU A 34 -15.74 9.33 -2.55
C GLU A 34 -14.31 8.78 -2.65
N ILE A 35 -13.48 9.11 -1.66
CA ILE A 35 -12.09 8.68 -1.54
C ILE A 35 -11.89 7.88 -0.26
N VAL A 36 -10.85 7.05 -0.27
CA VAL A 36 -10.31 6.38 0.92
C VAL A 36 -8.87 6.81 1.09
N ALA A 37 -8.55 7.34 2.27
CA ALA A 37 -7.18 7.62 2.68
C ALA A 37 -6.74 6.53 3.67
N THR A 38 -5.68 5.80 3.33
CA THR A 38 -5.06 4.82 4.21
C THR A 38 -3.72 5.31 4.71
N GLU A 39 -3.29 4.82 5.87
CA GLU A 39 -1.91 4.98 6.30
C GLU A 39 -0.96 4.36 5.26
N LYS A 40 0.08 5.11 4.88
CA LYS A 40 1.20 4.54 4.15
C LYS A 40 2.15 3.92 5.17
N ALA A 41 2.19 2.59 5.23
CA ALA A 41 3.16 1.89 6.05
C ALA A 41 4.52 1.80 5.31
N ASP A 42 5.59 1.73 6.08
CA ASP A 42 6.98 1.63 5.62
C ASP A 42 7.41 0.16 5.67
N GLY A 43 7.25 -0.51 4.55
CA GLY A 43 7.69 -1.88 4.35
C GLY A 43 8.07 -2.15 2.90
N SER A 44 7.85 -3.38 2.46
CA SER A 44 8.11 -3.82 1.10
C SER A 44 6.81 -4.11 0.38
N ASN A 45 6.65 -3.62 -0.84
CA ASN A 45 5.53 -4.04 -1.68
C ASN A 45 5.56 -5.56 -1.92
N LEU A 46 4.42 -6.19 -1.71
CA LEU A 46 4.19 -7.62 -1.89
C LEU A 46 2.92 -7.85 -2.70
N THR A 47 2.91 -8.91 -3.52
CA THR A 47 1.71 -9.34 -4.23
C THR A 47 1.47 -10.82 -3.97
N TYR A 48 0.25 -11.15 -3.56
CA TYR A 48 -0.26 -12.52 -3.51
C TYR A 48 -1.15 -12.79 -4.71
N THR A 49 -0.95 -13.93 -5.34
CA THR A 49 -1.81 -14.48 -6.38
C THR A 49 -2.14 -15.92 -6.03
N ARG A 50 -3.09 -16.57 -6.71
CA ARG A 50 -3.32 -18.01 -6.52
C ARG A 50 -2.05 -18.86 -6.69
N ARG A 51 -1.11 -18.43 -7.53
CA ARG A 51 0.02 -19.27 -7.99
C ARG A 51 1.38 -18.89 -7.41
N SER A 52 1.54 -17.65 -6.95
CA SER A 52 2.84 -17.13 -6.55
C SER A 52 2.73 -15.92 -5.61
N VAL A 53 3.83 -15.67 -4.91
CA VAL A 53 4.14 -14.42 -4.22
C VAL A 53 5.10 -13.62 -5.09
N PHE A 54 5.02 -12.30 -5.05
CA PHE A 54 5.96 -11.41 -5.72
C PHE A 54 6.37 -10.28 -4.78
N SER A 55 7.65 -9.89 -4.81
CA SER A 55 8.08 -8.59 -4.30
C SER A 55 7.91 -7.51 -5.37
N ARG A 56 8.29 -6.25 -5.06
CA ARG A 56 8.24 -5.10 -5.97
C ARG A 56 8.83 -5.34 -7.36
N SER A 57 9.86 -6.18 -7.50
CA SER A 57 10.48 -6.46 -8.82
C SER A 57 9.55 -7.25 -9.74
N HIS A 58 8.61 -8.00 -9.17
CA HIS A 58 7.63 -8.85 -9.86
C HIS A 58 8.25 -9.94 -10.75
N ALA A 59 9.48 -10.35 -10.45
CA ALA A 59 10.25 -11.32 -11.24
C ALA A 59 10.03 -12.80 -10.83
N GLY A 60 9.09 -13.06 -9.92
CA GLY A 60 8.82 -14.36 -9.32
C GLY A 60 8.81 -14.31 -7.79
N PRO A 61 8.71 -15.47 -7.11
CA PRO A 61 8.87 -15.57 -5.67
C PRO A 61 10.17 -14.94 -5.19
N PRO A 62 10.14 -14.00 -4.23
CA PRO A 62 11.35 -13.38 -3.72
C PRO A 62 12.24 -14.41 -3.02
N ALA A 63 13.53 -14.41 -3.38
CA ALA A 63 14.53 -15.32 -2.83
C ALA A 63 15.07 -14.88 -1.46
N HIS A 64 15.00 -13.59 -1.14
CA HIS A 64 15.55 -13.05 0.10
C HIS A 64 14.82 -13.63 1.33
N PRO A 65 15.53 -14.09 2.38
CA PRO A 65 14.93 -14.77 3.54
C PRO A 65 13.90 -13.93 4.30
N SER A 66 13.96 -12.59 4.20
CA SER A 66 12.93 -11.73 4.81
C SER A 66 11.51 -12.02 4.32
N PHE A 67 11.34 -12.66 3.16
CA PHE A 67 10.04 -13.02 2.60
C PHE A 67 9.58 -14.45 2.93
N ASP A 68 10.30 -15.19 3.79
CA ASP A 68 9.92 -16.55 4.15
C ASP A 68 8.54 -16.62 4.84
N LEU A 69 8.25 -15.67 5.73
CA LEU A 69 6.91 -15.56 6.35
C LEU A 69 5.84 -15.16 5.33
N ALA A 70 6.15 -14.29 4.37
CA ALA A 70 5.24 -13.98 3.28
C ALA A 70 4.88 -15.23 2.45
N LYS A 71 5.87 -16.08 2.14
CA LYS A 71 5.65 -17.36 1.44
C LYS A 71 4.85 -18.36 2.30
N ALA A 72 5.09 -18.40 3.60
CA ALA A 72 4.30 -19.22 4.53
C ALA A 72 2.84 -18.74 4.59
N THR A 73 2.58 -17.43 4.64
CA THR A 73 1.23 -16.86 4.55
C THR A 73 0.58 -17.23 3.23
N HIS A 74 1.30 -17.10 2.10
CA HIS A 74 0.79 -17.52 0.79
C HIS A 74 0.39 -19.00 0.76
N ALA A 75 1.22 -19.90 1.28
CA ALA A 75 0.88 -21.33 1.35
C ALA A 75 -0.45 -21.60 2.09
N ARG A 76 -0.80 -20.76 3.07
CA ARG A 76 -2.08 -20.84 3.79
C ARG A 76 -3.25 -20.26 3.00
N ILE A 77 -3.06 -19.15 2.29
CA ILE A 77 -4.18 -18.39 1.69
C ILE A 77 -4.35 -18.58 0.17
N ALA A 78 -3.36 -19.16 -0.52
CA ALA A 78 -3.35 -19.23 -1.98
C ALA A 78 -4.58 -19.94 -2.58
N HIS A 79 -5.08 -20.97 -1.89
CA HIS A 79 -6.25 -21.72 -2.34
C HIS A 79 -7.56 -20.93 -2.27
N LEU A 80 -7.61 -19.88 -1.43
CA LEU A 80 -8.73 -18.96 -1.29
C LEU A 80 -8.75 -17.88 -2.39
N LEU A 81 -7.61 -17.65 -3.05
CA LEU A 81 -7.51 -16.70 -4.16
C LEU A 81 -8.01 -17.32 -5.46
N SER A 82 -8.87 -16.60 -6.16
CA SER A 82 -9.27 -16.96 -7.51
C SER A 82 -8.12 -16.80 -8.50
N ASP A 83 -8.09 -17.62 -9.55
CA ASP A 83 -7.17 -17.42 -10.67
C ASP A 83 -7.44 -16.06 -11.32
N GLY A 84 -6.37 -15.34 -11.69
CA GLY A 84 -6.48 -14.01 -12.28
C GLY A 84 -6.69 -12.86 -11.29
N ILE A 85 -6.60 -13.11 -9.98
CA ILE A 85 -6.63 -12.06 -8.96
C ILE A 85 -5.23 -11.81 -8.38
N SER A 86 -4.87 -10.53 -8.29
CA SER A 86 -3.67 -10.05 -7.59
C SER A 86 -4.06 -9.22 -6.37
N VAL A 87 -3.65 -9.66 -5.19
CA VAL A 87 -3.82 -8.93 -3.92
C VAL A 87 -2.51 -8.27 -3.55
N PHE A 88 -2.51 -6.95 -3.43
CA PHE A 88 -1.34 -6.15 -3.10
C PHE A 88 -1.33 -5.79 -1.63
N CYS A 89 -0.17 -6.02 -1.01
CA CYS A 89 0.06 -5.75 0.40
C CYS A 89 1.32 -4.91 0.60
N GLU A 90 1.34 -4.18 1.70
CA GLU A 90 2.57 -3.68 2.29
C GLU A 90 3.09 -4.75 3.27
N TYR A 91 4.28 -5.26 3.03
CA TYR A 91 4.91 -6.29 3.83
C TYR A 91 5.92 -5.68 4.81
N CYS A 92 5.51 -5.57 6.07
CA CYS A 92 6.22 -4.90 7.15
C CYS A 92 6.94 -5.89 8.06
N TYR A 93 7.60 -6.93 7.53
CA TYR A 93 8.39 -7.84 8.38
C TYR A 93 9.69 -7.20 8.85
N ALA A 94 10.51 -6.69 7.94
CA ALA A 94 11.78 -6.05 8.28
C ALA A 94 11.55 -4.58 8.63
N VAL A 95 12.23 -4.09 9.66
CA VAL A 95 12.33 -2.65 9.93
C VAL A 95 13.09 -1.99 8.77
N HIS A 96 12.43 -1.06 8.10
CA HIS A 96 13.05 -0.15 7.14
C HIS A 96 13.51 1.11 7.91
N SER A 97 12.72 2.18 7.87
CA SER A 97 13.01 3.45 8.56
C SER A 97 12.13 3.68 9.78
N ILE A 98 11.02 2.95 9.92
CA ILE A 98 10.06 3.11 11.02
C ILE A 98 9.97 1.80 11.78
N THR A 99 10.11 1.85 13.11
CA THR A 99 9.80 0.72 13.98
C THR A 99 8.36 0.82 14.43
N TYR A 100 7.59 -0.23 14.16
CA TYR A 100 6.21 -0.39 14.61
C TYR A 100 6.16 -1.23 15.87
N GLU A 101 5.21 -0.90 16.75
CA GLU A 101 5.07 -1.50 18.08
C GLU A 101 3.98 -2.58 18.14
N LYS A 102 2.98 -2.47 17.27
CA LYS A 102 1.74 -3.27 17.33
C LYS A 102 1.13 -3.53 15.95
N LEU A 103 1.91 -4.09 15.02
CA LEU A 103 1.37 -4.50 13.72
C LEU A 103 0.34 -5.64 13.88
N PRO A 104 -0.83 -5.59 13.23
CA PRO A 104 -1.80 -6.67 13.29
C PRO A 104 -1.35 -7.92 12.52
N ASP A 105 -0.63 -7.73 11.42
CA ASP A 105 0.03 -8.77 10.63
C ASP A 105 1.21 -8.12 9.91
N TYR A 106 2.14 -8.91 9.38
CA TYR A 106 3.18 -8.39 8.51
C TYR A 106 2.67 -8.02 7.11
N SER A 107 1.53 -8.54 6.67
CA SER A 107 0.92 -8.24 5.36
C SER A 107 -0.31 -7.37 5.53
N LEU A 108 -0.21 -6.11 5.10
CA LEU A 108 -1.31 -5.13 5.15
C LEU A 108 -1.88 -4.94 3.73
N VAL A 109 -3.08 -5.44 3.47
CA VAL A 109 -3.72 -5.35 2.15
C VAL A 109 -4.08 -3.88 1.83
N PHE A 110 -3.70 -3.39 0.65
CA PHE A 110 -4.05 -2.03 0.22
C PHE A 110 -4.70 -1.96 -1.17
N GLY A 111 -4.78 -3.08 -1.89
CA GLY A 111 -5.42 -3.10 -3.20
C GLY A 111 -5.60 -4.50 -3.75
N VAL A 112 -6.61 -4.66 -4.59
CA VAL A 112 -6.89 -5.88 -5.34
C VAL A 112 -7.12 -5.51 -6.80
N ARG A 113 -6.52 -6.29 -7.70
CA ARG A 113 -6.66 -6.15 -9.14
C ARG A 113 -7.20 -7.44 -9.73
N ASP A 114 -8.23 -7.30 -10.56
CA ASP A 114 -8.61 -8.31 -11.53
C ASP A 114 -7.64 -8.23 -12.71
N ASP A 115 -6.77 -9.22 -12.83
CA ASP A 115 -5.76 -9.29 -13.88
C ASP A 115 -6.33 -9.63 -15.26
N VAL A 116 -7.53 -10.22 -15.31
CA VAL A 116 -8.21 -10.57 -16.56
C VAL A 116 -8.92 -9.34 -17.12
N ALA A 117 -9.62 -8.59 -16.26
CA ALA A 117 -10.35 -7.38 -16.67
C ALA A 117 -9.47 -6.13 -16.71
N GLY A 118 -8.32 -6.11 -16.02
CA GLY A 118 -7.49 -4.91 -15.89
C GLY A 118 -8.15 -3.83 -15.02
N ILE A 119 -8.84 -4.27 -13.97
CA ILE A 119 -9.65 -3.42 -13.08
C ILE A 119 -9.13 -3.51 -11.65
N TRP A 120 -8.96 -2.36 -11.03
CA TRP A 120 -8.75 -2.21 -9.59
C TRP A 120 -10.10 -2.21 -8.91
N TRP A 121 -10.28 -3.10 -7.94
CA TRP A 121 -11.54 -3.23 -7.21
C TRP A 121 -11.82 -1.98 -6.38
N ASP A 122 -13.11 -1.71 -6.15
CA ASP A 122 -13.53 -0.73 -5.16
C ASP A 122 -13.08 -1.13 -3.74
N TRP A 123 -13.09 -0.18 -2.82
CA TRP A 123 -12.55 -0.39 -1.50
C TRP A 123 -13.33 -1.42 -0.67
N ASP A 124 -14.65 -1.52 -0.84
CA ASP A 124 -15.44 -2.50 -0.10
C ASP A 124 -15.07 -3.92 -0.51
N MET A 125 -14.92 -4.16 -1.82
CA MET A 125 -14.42 -5.42 -2.36
C MET A 125 -12.98 -5.72 -1.92
N VAL A 126 -12.11 -4.71 -1.81
CA VAL A 126 -10.76 -4.87 -1.24
C VAL A 126 -10.84 -5.33 0.22
N THR A 127 -11.68 -4.70 1.04
CA THR A 127 -11.81 -5.08 2.46
C THR A 127 -12.43 -6.46 2.65
N ALA A 128 -13.43 -6.83 1.84
CA ALA A 128 -14.04 -8.16 1.85
C ALA A 128 -13.00 -9.23 1.49
N GLN A 129 -12.22 -9.02 0.43
CA GLN A 129 -11.17 -9.96 0.03
C GLN A 129 -10.09 -10.11 1.09
N ALA A 130 -9.69 -9.02 1.75
CA ALA A 130 -8.74 -9.07 2.85
C ALA A 130 -9.28 -9.90 4.02
N ALA A 131 -10.55 -9.70 4.38
CA ALA A 131 -11.23 -10.45 5.43
C ALA A 131 -11.32 -11.96 5.12
N ASP A 132 -11.66 -12.32 3.88
CA ASP A 132 -11.71 -13.72 3.42
C ASP A 132 -10.35 -14.42 3.54
N LEU A 133 -9.25 -13.67 3.36
CA LEU A 133 -7.88 -14.18 3.48
C LEU A 133 -7.38 -14.18 4.94
N GLY A 134 -8.16 -13.63 5.88
CA GLY A 134 -7.74 -13.42 7.27
C GLY A 134 -6.58 -12.44 7.39
N LEU A 135 -6.50 -11.45 6.48
CA LEU A 135 -5.44 -10.42 6.48
C LEU A 135 -6.04 -9.05 6.82
N PRO A 136 -5.33 -8.21 7.59
CA PRO A 136 -5.72 -6.82 7.80
C PRO A 136 -5.48 -5.98 6.55
N THR A 137 -6.25 -4.91 6.38
CA THR A 137 -5.91 -3.86 5.40
C THR A 137 -4.90 -2.86 5.99
N ALA A 138 -4.29 -2.04 5.13
CA ALA A 138 -3.73 -0.78 5.58
C ALA A 138 -4.80 0.02 6.34
N PRO A 139 -4.47 0.67 7.47
CA PRO A 139 -5.45 1.39 8.30
C PRO A 139 -6.17 2.47 7.50
N VAL A 140 -7.50 2.44 7.50
CA VAL A 140 -8.31 3.52 6.92
C VAL A 140 -8.33 4.68 7.89
N LEU A 141 -7.87 5.84 7.44
CA LEU A 141 -7.77 7.08 8.21
C LEU A 141 -8.92 8.04 7.89
N PHE A 142 -9.45 7.94 6.67
CA PHE A 142 -10.59 8.70 6.20
C PHE A 142 -11.30 7.95 5.07
N ARG A 143 -12.63 8.03 5.06
CA ARG A 143 -13.46 7.68 3.92
C ARG A 143 -14.57 8.72 3.79
N GLY A 144 -14.77 9.23 2.58
CA GLY A 144 -15.75 10.28 2.30
C GLY A 144 -15.33 11.10 1.09
N ALA A 145 -16.04 12.20 0.83
CA ALA A 145 -15.68 13.13 -0.24
C ALA A 145 -15.11 14.43 0.32
N VAL A 146 -14.26 15.08 -0.46
CA VAL A 146 -13.77 16.45 -0.23
C VAL A 146 -14.28 17.34 -1.37
N ALA A 147 -14.70 18.56 -1.06
CA ALA A 147 -15.33 19.45 -2.03
C ALA A 147 -14.32 20.25 -2.87
N SER A 148 -13.07 20.35 -2.43
CA SER A 148 -12.04 21.16 -3.09
C SER A 148 -10.63 20.56 -2.98
N VAL A 149 -9.71 21.07 -3.81
CA VAL A 149 -8.29 20.74 -3.74
C VAL A 149 -7.68 21.17 -2.40
N ASP A 150 -8.12 22.32 -1.86
CA ASP A 150 -7.63 22.82 -0.57
C ASP A 150 -8.06 21.91 0.59
N GLU A 151 -9.28 21.39 0.55
CA GLU A 151 -9.74 20.39 1.52
C GLU A 151 -8.95 19.08 1.40
N LEU A 152 -8.68 18.61 0.18
CA LEU A 152 -7.86 17.42 -0.04
C LEU A 152 -6.44 17.61 0.50
N HIS A 153 -5.84 18.77 0.25
CA HIS A 153 -4.53 19.13 0.76
C HIS A 153 -4.55 19.14 2.30
N ALA A 154 -5.44 19.92 2.91
CA ALA A 154 -5.58 20.01 4.37
C ALA A 154 -5.82 18.64 5.02
N LEU A 155 -6.64 17.79 4.41
CA LEU A 155 -6.88 16.41 4.84
C LEU A 155 -5.57 15.60 4.87
N THR A 156 -4.84 15.55 3.75
CA THR A 156 -3.60 14.76 3.67
C THR A 156 -2.52 15.26 4.62
N ASP A 157 -2.42 16.58 4.80
CA ASP A 157 -1.46 17.23 5.69
C ASP A 157 -1.78 16.96 7.17
N ARG A 158 -3.06 17.05 7.55
CA ARG A 158 -3.52 16.73 8.91
C ARG A 158 -3.28 15.26 9.23
N LEU A 159 -3.78 14.36 8.38
CA LEU A 159 -3.64 12.93 8.60
C LEU A 159 -2.18 12.53 8.70
N SER A 160 -1.28 13.10 7.90
CA SER A 160 0.12 12.69 7.92
C SER A 160 0.92 13.18 9.12
N ARG A 161 0.38 14.11 9.93
CA ARG A 161 1.00 14.61 11.18
C ARG A 161 0.59 13.80 12.41
N GLU A 162 -0.44 12.97 12.29
CA GLU A 162 -0.89 12.08 13.35
C GLU A 162 0.09 10.88 13.49
N PRO A 163 0.20 10.27 14.69
CA PRO A 163 1.02 9.09 14.89
C PRO A 163 0.53 7.90 14.06
N SER A 164 1.42 6.95 13.78
CA SER A 164 1.06 5.69 13.12
C SER A 164 0.03 4.93 13.96
N ALA A 165 -0.93 4.30 13.28
CA ALA A 165 -1.86 3.35 13.93
C ALA A 165 -1.12 2.20 14.62
N PHE A 166 0.13 1.92 14.22
CA PHE A 166 0.97 0.84 14.73
C PHE A 166 2.01 1.29 15.77
N GLY A 167 1.99 2.55 16.19
CA GLY A 167 3.03 3.14 17.05
C GLY A 167 4.18 3.74 16.25
N GLY A 168 4.84 4.77 16.80
CA GLY A 168 5.85 5.54 16.10
C GLY A 168 5.28 6.57 15.10
N PRO A 169 6.15 7.19 14.27
CA PRO A 169 5.72 8.19 13.31
C PRO A 169 5.00 7.55 12.11
N ARG A 170 4.05 8.28 11.51
CA ARG A 170 3.45 7.91 10.23
C ARG A 170 4.39 8.31 9.09
N GLU A 171 4.62 7.42 8.12
CA GLU A 171 5.38 7.79 6.91
C GLU A 171 4.60 8.84 6.11
N GLY A 172 3.30 8.59 5.93
CA GLY A 172 2.42 9.40 5.13
C GLY A 172 1.07 8.73 4.92
N VAL A 173 0.39 9.12 3.85
CA VAL A 173 -0.92 8.56 3.48
C VAL A 173 -0.98 8.23 2.00
N VAL A 174 -1.76 7.22 1.66
CA VAL A 174 -2.18 6.93 0.29
C VAL A 174 -3.67 7.24 0.17
N VAL A 175 -4.03 8.03 -0.83
CA VAL A 175 -5.43 8.35 -1.14
C VAL A 175 -5.78 7.72 -2.47
N ARG A 176 -6.91 7.01 -2.51
CA ARG A 176 -7.51 6.51 -3.75
C ARG A 176 -8.98 6.87 -3.86
N VAL A 177 -9.52 6.90 -5.08
CA VAL A 177 -10.98 6.84 -5.28
C VAL A 177 -11.52 5.54 -4.68
N ALA A 178 -12.65 5.61 -3.99
CA ALA A 178 -13.26 4.46 -3.32
C ALA A 178 -13.81 3.46 -4.34
N ALA A 179 -14.37 3.95 -5.46
CA ALA A 179 -14.90 3.13 -6.54
C ALA A 179 -13.81 2.34 -7.28
N GLN A 180 -14.23 1.33 -8.04
CA GLN A 180 -13.37 0.60 -8.96
C GLN A 180 -12.87 1.50 -10.11
N PHE A 181 -11.70 1.19 -10.67
CA PHE A 181 -11.17 1.92 -11.81
C PHE A 181 -10.27 1.05 -12.70
N PRO A 182 -10.19 1.31 -14.01
CA PRO A 182 -9.33 0.55 -14.91
C PRO A 182 -7.85 0.91 -14.72
N ASP A 183 -6.94 0.05 -15.15
CA ASP A 183 -5.48 0.31 -15.11
C ASP A 183 -5.08 1.66 -15.73
N SER A 184 -5.72 2.05 -16.83
CA SER A 184 -5.45 3.31 -17.51
C SER A 184 -5.75 4.54 -16.65
N ALA A 185 -6.56 4.41 -15.60
CA ALA A 185 -6.90 5.47 -14.66
C ALA A 185 -6.03 5.46 -13.40
N PHE A 186 -5.17 4.45 -13.17
CA PHE A 186 -4.44 4.30 -11.91
C PHE A 186 -3.68 5.58 -11.52
N GLY A 187 -2.95 6.18 -12.47
CA GLY A 187 -2.11 7.36 -12.24
C GLY A 187 -2.85 8.65 -11.87
N ARG A 188 -4.19 8.69 -12.01
CA ARG A 188 -5.07 9.77 -11.55
C ARG A 188 -5.97 9.36 -10.37
N SER A 189 -6.13 8.05 -10.16
CA SER A 189 -7.02 7.48 -9.14
C SER A 189 -6.34 7.22 -7.81
N VAL A 190 -5.00 7.22 -7.76
CA VAL A 190 -4.22 6.94 -6.54
C VAL A 190 -3.04 7.92 -6.41
N ALA A 191 -2.93 8.58 -5.26
CA ALA A 191 -1.82 9.47 -4.92
C ALA A 191 -1.30 9.19 -3.51
N LYS A 192 -0.04 9.55 -3.25
CA LYS A 192 0.58 9.46 -1.93
C LYS A 192 1.08 10.81 -1.44
N TRP A 193 0.97 11.05 -0.15
CA TRP A 193 1.69 12.09 0.57
C TRP A 193 2.74 11.39 1.44
N VAL A 194 3.98 11.87 1.44
CA VAL A 194 5.08 11.29 2.21
C VAL A 194 5.79 12.40 2.96
N ARG A 195 6.12 12.17 4.25
CA ARG A 195 6.78 13.16 5.10
C ARG A 195 8.16 13.56 4.56
N LYS A 196 8.58 14.78 4.89
CA LYS A 196 9.92 15.28 4.55
C LYS A 196 11.00 14.39 5.19
N GLY A 197 12.05 14.09 4.44
CA GLY A 197 13.21 13.34 4.96
C GLY A 197 12.95 11.85 5.20
N HIS A 198 11.79 11.32 4.77
CA HIS A 198 11.64 9.87 4.70
C HIS A 198 12.48 9.33 3.55
N VAL A 199 13.58 8.68 3.90
CA VAL A 199 14.47 8.03 2.94
C VAL A 199 14.28 6.53 3.10
N GLN A 200 13.67 5.88 2.12
CA GLN A 200 13.75 4.43 2.03
C GLN A 200 15.15 4.12 1.52
N THR A 201 15.99 3.53 2.36
CA THR A 201 17.30 3.05 1.92
C THR A 201 17.10 1.73 1.17
N ASP A 202 16.46 1.80 0.00
CA ASP A 202 15.90 0.68 -0.75
C ASP A 202 16.90 -0.45 -1.04
N GLU A 203 18.20 -0.14 -1.11
CA GLU A 203 19.27 -1.14 -1.24
C GLU A 203 19.98 -1.46 0.08
N HIS A 204 20.05 -0.54 1.05
CA HIS A 204 20.82 -0.81 2.27
C HIS A 204 20.11 -1.71 3.28
N TRP A 205 18.77 -1.74 3.34
CA TRP A 205 18.09 -2.57 4.34
C TRP A 205 18.27 -4.08 4.06
N GLN A 206 18.31 -4.49 2.78
CA GLN A 206 18.51 -5.90 2.39
C GLN A 206 19.93 -6.40 2.68
N HIS A 207 20.88 -5.48 2.85
CA HIS A 207 22.28 -5.78 3.18
C HIS A 207 22.61 -5.59 4.67
N GLN A 208 21.63 -5.14 5.47
CA GLN A 208 21.76 -5.02 6.91
C GLN A 208 21.15 -6.24 7.62
N ALA A 209 21.52 -6.42 8.88
CA ALA A 209 20.89 -7.44 9.72
C ALA A 209 19.38 -7.18 9.80
N ILE A 210 18.58 -8.20 9.48
CA ILE A 210 17.12 -8.09 9.52
C ILE A 210 16.69 -7.90 10.97
N VAL A 211 16.04 -6.77 11.26
CA VAL A 211 15.34 -6.53 12.51
C VAL A 211 13.84 -6.75 12.26
N PRO A 212 13.20 -7.77 12.84
CA PRO A 212 11.78 -7.99 12.67
C PRO A 212 10.94 -6.90 13.38
N GLN A 213 9.86 -6.47 12.74
CA GLN A 213 8.83 -5.65 13.37
C GLN A 213 8.05 -6.45 14.42
N ARG A 214 7.43 -5.73 15.36
CA ARG A 214 6.62 -6.33 16.42
C ARG A 214 5.16 -6.46 16.00
N LEU A 215 4.61 -7.68 16.15
CA LEU A 215 3.18 -7.91 16.04
C LEU A 215 2.46 -7.54 17.35
N ALA A 216 1.21 -7.12 17.24
CA ALA A 216 0.30 -6.99 18.37
C ALA A 216 0.10 -8.39 19.01
N ARG A 217 0.15 -8.45 20.33
CA ARG A 217 -0.11 -9.68 21.10
C ARG A 217 -1.60 -9.93 21.26
#